data_AF-A0A534Y6U2-F1
#
_entry.id   AF-A0A534Y6U2-F1
#
_cell.length_a   1.000
_cell.length_b   1.000
_cell.length_c   1.000
_cell.angle_alpha   90.00
_cell.angle_beta   90.00
_cell.angle_gamma   90.00
#
_symmetry.space_group_name_H-M   'P 1'
#
loop_
_entity.id
_entity.type
_entity.pdbx_description
1 polymer ?
#
loop_
_entity_poly.entity_id
_entity_poly.type
_entity_poly.pdbx_seq_one_letter_code
_entity_poly.pdbx_strand_id
1 'polypeptide(L)' 'MQQNPCPSTGRKSGACPGYIVDHVIPLKRGGRDRPSNMQWQTIQEGKEKDRWE' A
#
# COMPACT_ATOMS: atom_id res chain seq x y z
N MET A 1 -12.95 8.96 9.59
CA MET A 1 -11.49 8.90 9.82
C MET A 1 -11.03 7.46 9.61
N GLN A 2 -10.76 7.03 8.38
CA GLN A 2 -10.18 5.70 8.14
C GLN A 2 -8.66 5.81 8.30
N GLN A 3 -8.21 5.86 9.55
CA GLN A 3 -6.78 5.77 9.85
C GLN A 3 -6.41 4.30 9.69
N ASN A 4 -6.04 3.87 8.48
CA ASN A 4 -5.60 2.51 8.18
C ASN A 4 -4.35 2.22 9.02
N PRO A 5 -4.46 1.55 10.19
CA PRO A 5 -3.32 1.29 11.02
C PRO A 5 -2.45 0.25 10.30
N CYS A 6 -1.15 0.31 10.51
CA CYS A 6 -0.23 -0.73 10.06
C CYS A 6 -0.74 -2.10 10.55
N PRO A 7 -1.04 -3.07 9.67
CA PRO A 7 -1.59 -4.37 10.07
C PRO A 7 -0.63 -5.16 10.96
N SER A 8 0.68 -4.90 10.85
CA SER A 8 1.73 -5.57 11.62
C SER A 8 1.92 -5.00 13.03
N THR A 9 1.77 -3.68 13.23
CA THR A 9 2.10 -3.00 14.51
C THR A 9 0.94 -2.23 15.13
N GLY A 10 -0.20 -2.10 14.45
CA GLY A 10 -1.35 -1.30 14.88
C GLY A 10 -1.09 0.22 14.89
N ARG A 11 0.07 0.67 14.42
CA ARG A 11 0.45 2.09 14.41
C ARG A 11 -0.29 2.85 13.32
N LYS A 12 -0.82 4.02 13.66
CA LYS A 12 -1.59 4.89 12.75
C LYS A 12 -0.69 5.81 11.91
N SER A 13 0.60 5.85 12.21
CA SER A 13 1.61 6.70 11.56
C SER A 13 3.00 6.07 11.71
N GLY A 14 3.88 6.35 10.73
CA GLY A 14 5.24 5.82 10.67
C GLY A 14 5.41 4.62 9.74
N ALA A 15 6.67 4.19 9.55
CA ALA A 15 6.98 3.02 8.73
C ALA A 15 6.43 1.74 9.37
N CYS A 16 5.71 0.94 8.59
CA CYS A 16 5.22 -0.38 8.98
C CYS A 16 6.27 -1.43 8.57
N PRO A 17 6.97 -2.08 9.51
CA PRO A 17 7.97 -3.08 9.15
C PRO A 17 7.30 -4.24 8.39
N GLY A 18 7.76 -4.53 7.18
CA GLY A 18 7.20 -5.59 6.32
C GLY A 18 6.08 -5.14 5.39
N TYR A 19 5.59 -3.90 5.48
CA TYR A 19 4.51 -3.39 4.63
C TYR A 19 4.82 -1.99 4.09
N ILE A 20 4.31 -1.72 2.88
CA ILE A 20 4.36 -0.42 2.23
C ILE A 20 2.93 0.03 1.90
N VAL A 21 2.70 1.34 1.81
CA VAL A 21 1.46 1.87 1.26
C VAL A 21 1.61 1.92 -0.24
N ASP A 22 0.74 1.24 -0.96
CA ASP A 22 0.81 1.14 -2.40
C ASP A 22 -0.60 1.10 -3.01
N HIS A 23 -0.72 1.43 -4.31
CA HIS A 23 -2.01 1.46 -4.98
C HIS A 23 -2.57 0.05 -5.21
N VAL A 24 -3.78 -0.23 -4.71
CA VAL A 24 -4.49 -1.50 -4.95
C VAL A 24 -4.57 -1.78 -6.46
N ILE A 25 -4.99 -0.77 -7.23
CA ILE A 25 -4.96 -0.80 -8.69
C ILE A 25 -3.74 0.01 -9.15
N PRO A 26 -2.80 -0.59 -9.90
CA PRO A 26 -1.64 0.11 -10.46
C PRO A 26 -2.06 1.30 -11.32
N LEU A 27 -1.35 2.42 -11.24
CA LEU A 27 -1.66 3.61 -12.04
C LEU A 27 -1.52 3.31 -13.54
N LYS A 28 -0.53 2.51 -13.94
CA LYS A 28 -0.35 2.07 -15.34
C LYS A 28 -1.53 1.28 -15.91
N ARG A 29 -2.34 0.63 -15.06
CA ARG A 29 -3.56 -0.09 -15.48
C ARG A 29 -4.83 0.77 -15.38
N GLY A 30 -4.69 2.09 -15.20
CA GLY A 30 -5.81 3.02 -15.02
C GLY A 30 -6.26 3.15 -13.56
N GLY A 31 -5.42 2.73 -12.61
CA GLY A 31 -5.62 2.98 -11.19
C GLY A 31 -5.69 4.48 -10.89
N ARG A 32 -6.55 4.85 -9.94
CA ARG A 32 -6.73 6.26 -9.57
C ARG A 32 -5.76 6.60 -8.45
N ASP A 33 -4.98 7.67 -8.59
CA ASP A 33 -4.10 8.17 -7.52
C ASP A 33 -4.94 8.86 -6.43
N ARG A 34 -5.65 8.06 -5.64
CA ARG A 34 -6.51 8.53 -4.56
C ARG A 34 -6.28 7.67 -3.34
N PRO A 35 -6.48 8.22 -2.13
CA PRO A 35 -6.41 7.45 -0.88
C PRO A 35 -7.35 6.25 -0.86
N SER A 36 -8.46 6.31 -1.61
CA SER A 36 -9.39 5.20 -1.79
C SER A 36 -8.78 4.00 -2.54
N ASN A 37 -7.71 4.22 -3.30
CA ASN A 37 -6.98 3.21 -4.04
C ASN A 37 -5.63 2.90 -3.36
N MET A 38 -5.32 3.46 -2.20
CA MET A 38 -4.08 3.17 -1.47
C MET A 38 -4.35 2.19 -0.32
N GLN A 39 -3.56 1.13 -0.22
CA GLN A 39 -3.68 0.11 0.82
C GLN A 39 -2.29 -0.34 1.28
N TRP A 40 -2.20 -0.74 2.54
CA TRP A 40 -1.04 -1.49 3.02
C TRP A 40 -0.90 -2.80 2.26
N GLN A 41 0.21 -2.95 1.55
CA GLN A 41 0.64 -4.19 0.88
C GLN A 41 1.96 -4.65 1.50
N THR A 42 2.25 -5.94 1.44
CA THR A 42 3.56 -6.41 1.93
C THR A 42 4.69 -5.89 1.06
N ILE A 43 5.90 -5.74 1.61
CA ILE A 43 7.09 -5.35 0.83
C ILE A 43 7.33 -6.35 -0.32
N GLN A 44 7.02 -7.63 -0.12
CA GLN A 44 7.12 -8.64 -1.17
C GLN A 44 6.13 -8.39 -2.30
N GLU A 45 4.83 -8.23 -2.00
CA GLU A 45 3.82 -7.93 -3.01
C GLU A 45 4.11 -6.63 -3.73
N GLY A 46 4.56 -5.60 -3.01
CA GLY A 46 5.00 -4.34 -3.60
C GLY A 46 6.16 -4.52 -4.58
N LYS A 47 7.20 -5.28 -4.20
CA LYS A 47 8.33 -5.59 -5.10
C LYS A 47 7.93 -6.46 -6.29
N GLU A 48 7.01 -7.39 -6.11
CA GLU A 48 6.49 -8.21 -7.21
C GLU A 48 5.68 -7.34 -8.17
N LYS A 49 4.82 -6.46 -7.66
CA LYS A 49 4.07 -5.52 -8.51
C LYS A 49 4.96 -4.52 -9.22
N ASP A 50 5.94 -3.93 -8.53
CA ASP A 50 6.93 -3.01 -9.11
C ASP A 50 7.71 -3.67 -10.26
N ARG A 51 7.99 -4.98 -10.17
CA ARG A 51 8.59 -5.76 -11.26
C ARG A 51 7.70 -5.87 -12.50
N TRP A 52 6.37 -5.88 -12.34
CA TRP A 52 5.39 -6.07 -13.41
C TRP A 52 4.68 -4.78 -13.84
N GLU A 53 5.00 -3.64 -13.22
CA GLU A 53 4.46 -2.33 -13.57
C GLU A 53 5.12 -1.79 -14.84
#